data_AF-X1GTW6-F1
#
_entry.id   AF-X1GTW6-F1
#
_cell.length_a   1.000
_cell.length_b   1.000
_cell.length_c   1.000
_cell.angle_alpha   90.00
_cell.angle_beta   90.00
_cell.angle_gamma   90.00
#
_symmetry.space_group_name_H-M   'P 1'
#
loop_
_entity.id
_entity.type
_entity.pdbx_description
1 polymer ?
#
loop_
_entity_poly.entity_id
_entity_poly.type
_entity_poly.pdbx_seq_one_letter_code
_entity_poly.pdbx_strand_id
1 'polypeptide(L)'
;LGFNYINIKESTFTNDLQWDDAIRMLKRLSKTATDCGCNFGVKLSNTLGTVNPGDILPGDEMYLSGRILFPLTITLASHLSREFKGALPISYSGGASQLNILQIFETGIKPITIATELLKPGGYLRMAEIARKLEPIVEEKRQPEVIDVEKLDRLAEEAPRENYYRKDWRGMKKVFIDRELPLTDCYIAPCVLSCPIRQDIPEYIRLAGDGEYDRALELIYLKNPLPNITGHICDHQCMYNCTRLDYEGAVGIREVKRITAEQGKITYDTKSRVTTEQLDTKVAVIGAGPSGLSAAYFLAKAGFRVTVFEKQDSPGGVITYVLPNFRIPASAIEKIFLLLKHLVWISNSGYQKNFL
;
A
#
# COMPACT_ATOMS: atom_id res chain seq x y z
N LEU A 1 3.21 21.37 -6.31
CA LEU A 1 3.47 19.92 -6.13
C LEU A 1 4.63 19.60 -5.15
N GLY A 2 5.43 20.57 -4.67
CA GLY A 2 6.46 20.34 -3.64
C GLY A 2 7.83 19.86 -4.15
N PHE A 3 8.05 19.89 -5.47
CA PHE A 3 9.31 19.47 -6.11
C PHE A 3 10.23 20.66 -6.40
N ASN A 4 10.66 21.36 -5.36
CA ASN A 4 11.40 22.64 -5.47
C ASN A 4 12.83 22.52 -6.04
N TYR A 5 13.28 21.31 -6.35
CA TYR A 5 14.61 21.00 -6.89
C TYR A 5 14.57 20.68 -8.39
N ILE A 6 13.37 20.59 -8.97
CA ILE A 6 13.21 20.35 -10.40
C ILE A 6 13.28 21.71 -11.09
N ASN A 7 14.31 21.88 -11.91
CA ASN A 7 14.47 23.05 -12.75
C ASN A 7 14.18 22.66 -14.21
N ILE A 8 13.40 23.48 -14.89
CA ILE A 8 13.15 23.33 -16.33
C ILE A 8 13.85 24.50 -17.03
N LYS A 9 14.59 24.22 -18.12
CA LYS A 9 15.22 25.29 -18.90
C LYS A 9 14.14 25.95 -19.75
N GLU A 10 14.11 27.27 -19.78
CA GLU A 10 13.19 28.01 -20.66
C GLU A 10 13.40 27.63 -22.14
N SER A 11 14.66 27.41 -22.53
CA SER A 11 15.02 26.96 -23.87
C SER A 11 14.38 25.63 -24.29
N THR A 12 14.03 24.76 -23.33
CA THR A 12 13.29 23.52 -23.59
C THR A 12 11.91 23.81 -24.18
N PHE A 13 11.29 24.95 -23.84
CA PHE A 13 9.97 25.32 -24.37
C PHE A 13 10.07 26.27 -25.56
N THR A 14 11.01 27.22 -25.55
CA THR A 14 11.11 28.22 -26.64
C THR A 14 11.64 27.61 -27.94
N ASN A 15 12.42 26.53 -27.86
CA ASN A 15 12.92 25.82 -29.05
C ASN A 15 11.91 24.81 -29.61
N ASP A 16 10.86 24.50 -28.84
CA ASP A 16 9.80 23.57 -29.23
C ASP A 16 8.68 24.28 -29.99
N LEU A 17 7.72 23.49 -30.48
CA LEU A 17 6.54 24.02 -31.19
C LEU A 17 5.69 24.90 -30.25
N GLN A 18 5.54 26.17 -30.61
CA GLN A 18 4.75 27.13 -29.84
C GLN A 18 3.24 26.86 -29.98
N TRP A 19 2.47 27.24 -28.95
CA TRP A 19 1.05 26.91 -28.86
C TRP A 19 0.24 27.30 -30.10
N ASP A 20 0.30 28.56 -30.53
CA ASP A 20 -0.51 29.05 -31.66
C ASP A 20 -0.12 28.36 -32.98
N ASP A 21 1.17 28.05 -33.15
CA ASP A 21 1.66 27.29 -34.30
C ASP A 21 1.19 25.83 -34.24
N ALA A 22 1.21 25.21 -33.06
CA ALA A 22 0.68 23.88 -32.83
C ALA A 22 -0.81 23.82 -33.18
N ILE A 23 -1.64 24.73 -32.67
CA ILE A 23 -3.07 24.72 -32.95
C ILE A 23 -3.36 24.89 -34.44
N ARG A 24 -2.68 25.82 -35.12
CA ARG A 24 -2.82 26.01 -36.57
C ARG A 24 -2.40 24.77 -37.35
N MET A 25 -1.27 24.17 -36.99
CA MET A 25 -0.77 22.95 -37.61
C MET A 25 -1.74 21.78 -37.42
N LEU A 26 -2.20 21.55 -36.19
CA LEU A 26 -3.12 20.47 -35.84
C LEU A 26 -4.46 20.60 -36.56
N LYS A 27 -5.04 21.80 -36.64
CA LYS A 27 -6.28 22.04 -37.42
C LYS A 27 -6.11 21.71 -38.91
N ARG A 28 -4.98 22.11 -39.50
CA ARG A 28 -4.66 21.78 -40.90
C ARG A 28 -4.51 20.27 -41.10
N LEU A 29 -3.76 19.60 -40.22
CA LEU A 29 -3.55 18.16 -40.30
C LEU A 29 -4.85 17.38 -40.12
N SER A 30 -5.70 17.76 -39.16
CA SER A 30 -7.03 17.15 -38.98
C SER A 30 -7.87 17.27 -40.24
N LYS A 31 -7.90 18.45 -40.88
CA LYS A 31 -8.62 18.65 -42.14
C LYS A 31 -8.06 17.78 -43.26
N THR A 32 -6.75 17.79 -43.47
CA THR A 32 -6.08 16.98 -44.50
C THR A 32 -6.34 15.49 -44.30
N ALA A 33 -6.32 15.01 -43.06
CA ALA A 33 -6.62 13.62 -42.76
C ALA A 33 -8.06 13.25 -43.17
N THR A 34 -9.05 14.09 -42.84
CA THR A 34 -10.43 13.91 -43.29
C THR A 34 -10.54 13.89 -44.81
N ASP A 35 -9.88 14.82 -45.51
CA ASP A 35 -9.88 14.89 -46.98
C ASP A 35 -9.25 13.63 -47.61
N CYS A 36 -8.33 12.97 -46.91
CA CYS A 36 -7.70 11.71 -47.31
C CYS A 36 -8.40 10.45 -46.78
N GLY A 37 -9.55 10.57 -46.10
CA GLY A 37 -10.25 9.42 -45.49
C GLY A 37 -9.47 8.73 -44.37
N CYS A 38 -8.58 9.45 -43.69
CA CYS A 38 -7.73 8.97 -42.61
C CYS A 38 -8.11 9.61 -41.26
N ASN A 39 -7.74 8.96 -40.15
CA ASN A 39 -7.88 9.52 -38.81
C ASN A 39 -6.58 10.21 -38.37
N PHE A 40 -6.71 11.36 -37.71
CA PHE A 40 -5.60 12.09 -37.11
C PHE A 40 -5.82 12.26 -35.61
N GLY A 41 -4.74 12.21 -34.84
CA GLY A 41 -4.76 12.41 -33.40
C GLY A 41 -3.37 12.76 -32.89
N VAL A 42 -3.29 13.13 -31.61
CA VAL A 42 -2.03 13.51 -30.98
C VAL A 42 -1.64 12.51 -29.89
N LYS A 43 -0.34 12.30 -29.72
CA LYS A 43 0.20 11.54 -28.59
C LYS A 43 0.80 12.51 -27.59
N LEU A 44 0.29 12.51 -26.37
CA LEU A 44 0.81 13.36 -25.29
C LEU A 44 1.94 12.67 -24.53
N SER A 45 2.77 13.49 -23.90
CA SER A 45 4.16 13.16 -23.57
C SER A 45 4.31 11.97 -22.62
N ASN A 46 5.41 11.25 -22.82
CA ASN A 46 5.93 10.19 -21.95
C ASN A 46 6.85 10.71 -20.84
N THR A 47 7.50 11.86 -21.09
CA THR A 47 8.55 12.45 -20.26
C THR A 47 8.64 13.95 -20.49
N LEU A 48 9.05 14.71 -19.47
CA LEU A 48 9.40 16.13 -19.58
C LEU A 48 10.89 16.32 -19.29
N GLY A 49 11.63 16.98 -20.19
CA GLY A 49 13.04 17.30 -19.98
C GLY A 49 13.23 18.30 -18.83
N THR A 50 14.21 18.04 -17.97
CA THR A 50 14.56 18.86 -16.80
C THR A 50 16.08 18.94 -16.65
N VAL A 51 16.59 19.97 -15.97
CA VAL A 51 18.01 20.06 -15.63
C VAL A 51 18.37 18.90 -14.71
N ASN A 52 19.44 18.17 -14.99
CA ASN A 52 19.97 17.16 -14.08
C ASN A 52 20.86 17.82 -13.01
N PRO A 53 20.46 17.82 -11.73
CA PRO A 53 21.25 18.43 -10.66
C PRO A 53 22.20 17.44 -9.98
N GLY A 54 22.26 16.18 -10.44
CA GLY A 54 22.90 15.08 -9.72
C GLY A 54 24.32 14.77 -10.20
N ASP A 55 25.16 14.33 -9.25
CA ASP A 55 26.53 13.84 -9.54
C ASP A 55 26.54 12.37 -10.02
N ILE A 56 25.42 11.65 -9.85
CA ILE A 56 25.25 10.24 -10.25
C ILE A 56 24.59 10.21 -11.63
N LEU A 57 25.23 9.54 -12.59
CA LEU A 57 24.89 9.62 -14.02
C LEU A 57 24.93 11.07 -14.53
N PRO A 58 26.13 11.68 -14.57
CA PRO A 58 26.29 13.09 -14.90
C PRO A 58 25.82 13.39 -16.33
N GLY A 59 25.21 14.56 -16.51
CA GLY A 59 24.73 15.08 -17.79
C GLY A 59 23.96 16.39 -17.57
N ASP A 60 23.63 17.11 -18.64
CA ASP A 60 22.94 18.40 -18.54
C ASP A 60 21.43 18.28 -18.34
N GLU A 61 20.86 17.11 -18.63
CA GLU A 61 19.42 16.87 -18.69
C GLU A 61 19.03 15.51 -18.09
N MET A 62 17.86 15.48 -17.45
CA MET A 62 17.17 14.27 -17.00
C MET A 62 15.69 14.36 -17.33
N TYR A 63 15.02 13.21 -17.40
CA TYR A 63 13.60 13.15 -17.76
C TYR A 63 12.70 12.95 -16.53
N LEU A 64 11.78 13.90 -16.35
CA LEU A 64 10.68 13.78 -15.42
C LEU A 64 9.61 12.83 -15.97
N SER A 65 9.24 11.83 -15.17
CA SER A 65 8.21 10.84 -15.52
C SER A 65 7.38 10.42 -14.31
N GLY A 66 6.39 9.55 -14.53
CA GLY A 66 5.56 8.99 -13.47
C GLY A 66 4.56 9.98 -12.88
N ARG A 67 4.24 9.82 -11.59
CA ARG A 67 3.09 10.49 -10.94
C ARG A 67 3.10 12.02 -11.08
N ILE A 68 4.27 12.66 -11.02
CA ILE A 68 4.40 14.12 -11.13
C ILE A 68 4.09 14.63 -12.54
N LEU A 69 4.23 13.80 -13.58
CA LEU A 69 3.94 14.17 -14.95
C LEU A 69 2.42 14.20 -15.24
N PHE A 70 1.61 13.53 -14.41
CA PHE A 70 0.16 13.43 -14.60
C PHE A 70 -0.54 14.79 -14.60
N PRO A 71 -0.40 15.66 -13.56
CA PRO A 71 -1.03 16.97 -13.56
C PRO A 71 -0.66 17.81 -14.79
N LEU A 72 0.60 17.78 -15.23
CA LEU A 72 1.05 18.54 -16.40
C LEU A 72 0.41 18.02 -17.70
N THR A 73 0.41 16.70 -17.89
CA THR A 73 -0.06 16.09 -19.13
C THR A 73 -1.58 16.13 -19.24
N ILE A 74 -2.31 15.99 -18.12
CA ILE A 74 -3.77 16.05 -18.13
C ILE A 74 -4.26 17.49 -18.34
N THR A 75 -3.56 18.50 -17.81
CA THR A 75 -3.87 19.91 -18.11
C THR A 75 -3.63 20.24 -19.58
N LEU A 76 -2.54 19.74 -20.18
CA LEU A 76 -2.30 19.89 -21.62
C LEU A 76 -3.42 19.21 -22.44
N ALA A 77 -3.86 18.02 -22.04
CA ALA A 77 -4.97 17.33 -22.68
C ALA A 77 -6.25 18.17 -22.61
N SER A 78 -6.59 18.71 -21.43
CA SER A 78 -7.73 19.60 -21.22
C SER A 78 -7.67 20.82 -22.15
N HIS A 79 -6.54 21.52 -22.22
CA HIS A 79 -6.39 22.69 -23.09
C HIS A 79 -6.60 22.37 -24.57
N LEU A 80 -6.01 21.27 -25.05
CA LEU A 80 -6.20 20.81 -26.43
C LEU A 80 -7.66 20.41 -26.67
N SER A 81 -8.27 19.66 -25.76
CA SER A 81 -9.67 19.25 -25.90
C SER A 81 -10.64 20.44 -25.88
N ARG A 82 -10.37 21.52 -25.13
CA ARG A 82 -11.15 22.76 -25.24
C ARG A 82 -11.06 23.39 -26.62
N GLU A 83 -9.84 23.53 -27.15
CA GLU A 83 -9.59 24.14 -28.47
C GLU A 83 -10.27 23.37 -29.61
N PHE A 84 -10.32 22.05 -29.50
CA PHE A 84 -10.92 21.16 -30.50
C PHE A 84 -12.34 20.69 -30.14
N LYS A 85 -12.94 21.22 -29.06
CA LYS A 85 -14.27 20.82 -28.55
C LYS A 85 -14.42 19.29 -28.41
N GLY A 86 -13.37 18.63 -27.92
CA GLY A 86 -13.29 17.19 -27.71
C GLY A 86 -13.03 16.36 -28.97
N ALA A 87 -13.05 16.95 -30.16
CA ALA A 87 -12.99 16.21 -31.43
C ALA A 87 -11.59 15.69 -31.79
N LEU A 88 -10.52 16.23 -31.19
CA LEU A 88 -9.14 15.77 -31.42
C LEU A 88 -8.86 14.50 -30.59
N PRO A 89 -8.64 13.33 -31.21
CA PRO A 89 -8.28 12.12 -30.49
C PRO A 89 -6.91 12.27 -29.81
N ILE A 90 -6.82 11.79 -28.57
CA ILE A 90 -5.62 11.87 -27.74
C ILE A 90 -5.17 10.46 -27.34
N SER A 91 -3.96 10.08 -27.73
CA SER A 91 -3.20 9.01 -27.08
C SER A 91 -2.47 9.59 -25.87
N TYR A 92 -2.74 9.06 -24.68
CA TYR A 92 -2.22 9.60 -23.42
C TYR A 92 -1.01 8.81 -22.91
N SER A 93 0.03 9.49 -22.46
CA SER A 93 1.26 8.84 -21.95
C SER A 93 1.88 9.52 -20.72
N GLY A 94 1.14 10.29 -19.92
CA GLY A 94 1.74 11.06 -18.82
C GLY A 94 1.28 10.62 -17.44
N GLY A 95 2.05 9.79 -16.73
CA GLY A 95 1.78 9.50 -15.31
C GLY A 95 0.46 8.75 -15.02
N ALA A 96 -0.08 8.02 -16.00
CA ALA A 96 -1.22 7.13 -15.78
C ALA A 96 -0.84 5.98 -14.83
N SER A 97 -1.74 5.62 -13.91
CA SER A 97 -1.57 4.59 -12.90
C SER A 97 -2.92 3.93 -12.56
N GLN A 98 -2.90 2.88 -11.74
CA GLN A 98 -4.14 2.25 -11.26
C GLN A 98 -5.09 3.18 -10.49
N LEU A 99 -4.62 4.35 -10.05
CA LEU A 99 -5.37 5.31 -9.23
C LEU A 99 -6.13 6.35 -10.06
N ASN A 100 -5.73 6.56 -11.32
CA ASN A 100 -6.31 7.59 -12.18
C ASN A 100 -6.76 7.07 -13.56
N ILE A 101 -6.47 5.82 -13.88
CA ILE A 101 -6.78 5.25 -15.20
C ILE A 101 -8.27 5.27 -15.52
N LEU A 102 -9.13 5.04 -14.52
CA LEU A 102 -10.58 5.04 -14.69
C LEU A 102 -11.05 6.43 -15.13
N GLN A 103 -10.63 7.46 -14.39
CA GLN A 103 -10.99 8.85 -14.66
C GLN A 103 -10.48 9.29 -16.03
N ILE A 104 -9.25 8.92 -16.42
CA ILE A 104 -8.75 9.21 -17.78
C ILE A 104 -9.64 8.52 -18.83
N PHE A 105 -9.93 7.23 -18.65
CA PHE A 105 -10.67 6.44 -19.63
C PHE A 105 -12.12 6.89 -19.80
N GLU A 106 -12.76 7.36 -18.72
CA GLU A 106 -14.11 7.92 -18.72
C GLU A 106 -14.25 9.25 -19.47
N THR A 107 -13.15 9.98 -19.69
CA THR A 107 -13.17 11.17 -20.56
C THR A 107 -13.28 10.81 -22.04
N GLY A 108 -13.06 9.55 -22.43
CA GLY A 108 -12.98 9.13 -23.83
C GLY A 108 -11.56 9.14 -24.43
N ILE A 109 -10.55 9.58 -23.66
CA ILE A 109 -9.13 9.50 -24.06
C ILE A 109 -8.73 8.04 -24.30
N LYS A 110 -8.19 7.75 -25.50
CA LYS A 110 -7.68 6.44 -25.90
C LYS A 110 -6.73 6.54 -27.10
N PRO A 111 -5.67 5.68 -27.15
CA PRO A 111 -5.26 4.71 -26.14
C PRO A 111 -4.47 5.36 -24.98
N ILE A 112 -4.45 4.70 -23.81
CA ILE A 112 -3.71 5.15 -22.62
C ILE A 112 -2.49 4.26 -22.39
N THR A 113 -1.30 4.87 -22.31
CA THR A 113 -0.03 4.18 -22.07
C THR A 113 0.22 4.06 -20.55
N ILE A 114 0.41 2.83 -20.07
CA ILE A 114 0.68 2.53 -18.65
C ILE A 114 2.07 1.91 -18.41
N ALA A 115 3.00 2.06 -19.36
CA ALA A 115 4.34 1.45 -19.28
C ALA A 115 5.07 1.76 -17.96
N THR A 116 5.01 3.02 -17.50
CA THR A 116 5.59 3.43 -16.21
C THR A 116 4.99 2.66 -15.03
N GLU A 117 3.72 2.28 -15.11
CA GLU A 117 3.04 1.51 -14.06
C GLU A 117 3.43 0.03 -14.08
N LEU A 118 3.60 -0.53 -15.28
CA LEU A 118 4.01 -1.92 -15.51
C LEU A 118 5.45 -2.19 -15.07
N LEU A 119 6.35 -1.21 -15.28
CA LEU A 119 7.78 -1.32 -14.91
C LEU A 119 8.04 -1.24 -13.41
N LYS A 120 7.07 -0.79 -12.61
CA LYS A 120 7.17 -0.78 -11.14
C LYS A 120 6.96 -2.20 -10.58
N PRO A 121 7.60 -2.57 -9.46
CA PRO A 121 7.32 -3.83 -8.75
C PRO A 121 5.82 -4.10 -8.60
N GLY A 122 5.38 -5.30 -8.97
CA GLY A 122 3.96 -5.70 -8.98
C GLY A 122 3.12 -5.12 -10.12
N GLY A 123 3.72 -4.45 -11.12
CA GLY A 123 3.01 -3.78 -12.22
C GLY A 123 2.11 -4.69 -13.04
N TYR A 124 2.58 -5.90 -13.37
CA TYR A 124 1.77 -6.89 -14.08
C TYR A 124 0.52 -7.34 -13.28
N LEU A 125 0.61 -7.42 -11.95
CA LEU A 125 -0.55 -7.73 -11.10
C LEU A 125 -1.57 -6.59 -11.14
N ARG A 126 -1.10 -5.35 -11.11
CA ARG A 126 -1.98 -4.16 -11.23
C ARG A 126 -2.65 -4.07 -12.59
N MET A 127 -2.02 -4.57 -13.66
CA MET A 127 -2.64 -4.61 -14.99
C MET A 127 -3.99 -5.35 -14.99
N ALA A 128 -4.07 -6.48 -14.28
CA ALA A 128 -5.32 -7.24 -14.17
C ALA A 128 -6.40 -6.47 -13.39
N GLU A 129 -6.02 -5.71 -12.36
CA GLU A 129 -6.95 -4.85 -11.63
C GLU A 129 -7.43 -3.67 -12.49
N ILE A 130 -6.52 -3.05 -13.25
CA ILE A 130 -6.84 -1.99 -14.20
C ILE A 130 -7.83 -2.51 -15.24
N ALA A 131 -7.57 -3.68 -15.83
CA ALA A 131 -8.47 -4.30 -16.80
C ALA A 131 -9.88 -4.50 -16.20
N ARG A 132 -9.98 -5.12 -15.02
CA ARG A 132 -11.25 -5.30 -14.29
C ARG A 132 -11.98 -4.00 -14.00
N LYS A 133 -11.27 -2.90 -13.72
CA LYS A 133 -11.88 -1.57 -13.51
C LYS A 133 -12.46 -0.98 -14.81
N LEU A 134 -11.84 -1.23 -15.95
CA LEU A 134 -12.23 -0.65 -17.24
C LEU A 134 -13.22 -1.52 -18.02
N GLU A 135 -13.23 -2.83 -17.78
CA GLU A 135 -14.04 -3.84 -18.48
C GLU A 135 -15.53 -3.47 -18.54
N PRO A 136 -16.21 -3.05 -17.44
CA PRO A 136 -17.62 -2.65 -17.50
C PRO A 136 -17.89 -1.48 -18.46
N ILE A 137 -16.96 -0.52 -18.56
CA ILE A 137 -17.11 0.63 -19.47
C ILE A 137 -17.02 0.17 -20.93
N VAL A 138 -16.14 -0.80 -21.20
CA VAL A 138 -15.94 -1.35 -22.56
C VAL A 138 -17.14 -2.21 -22.96
N GLU A 139 -17.58 -3.14 -22.10
CA GLU A 139 -18.71 -4.03 -22.37
C GLU A 139 -20.01 -3.27 -22.59
N GLU A 140 -20.28 -2.28 -21.75
CA GLU A 140 -21.48 -1.45 -21.83
C GLU A 140 -21.38 -0.33 -22.88
N LYS A 141 -20.25 -0.23 -23.61
CA LYS A 141 -19.95 0.83 -24.58
C LYS A 141 -20.19 2.24 -24.03
N ARG A 142 -19.88 2.46 -22.75
CA ARG A 142 -20.08 3.74 -22.05
C ARG A 142 -19.05 4.81 -22.40
N GLN A 143 -18.05 4.48 -23.22
CA GLN A 143 -17.06 5.46 -23.64
C GLN A 143 -17.63 6.49 -24.62
N PRO A 144 -17.35 7.79 -24.39
CA PRO A 144 -17.67 8.83 -25.36
C PRO A 144 -17.02 8.59 -26.74
N GLU A 145 -17.70 9.00 -27.81
CA GLU A 145 -17.14 9.01 -29.18
C GLU A 145 -16.08 10.11 -29.35
N VAL A 146 -16.30 11.26 -28.71
CA VAL A 146 -15.37 12.39 -28.62
C VAL A 146 -15.01 12.64 -27.16
N ILE A 147 -13.92 13.33 -26.91
CA ILE A 147 -13.47 13.59 -25.53
C ILE A 147 -14.48 14.48 -24.79
N ASP A 148 -14.93 14.02 -23.62
CA ASP A 148 -15.75 14.78 -22.68
C ASP A 148 -14.89 15.87 -22.01
N VAL A 149 -15.01 17.09 -22.54
CA VAL A 149 -14.21 18.24 -22.11
C VAL A 149 -14.49 18.61 -20.65
N GLU A 150 -15.74 18.51 -20.20
CA GLU A 150 -16.10 18.88 -18.82
C GLU A 150 -15.49 17.91 -17.80
N LYS A 151 -15.55 16.60 -18.07
CA LYS A 151 -14.89 15.60 -17.22
C LYS A 151 -13.38 15.78 -17.22
N LEU A 152 -12.79 16.04 -18.38
CA LEU A 152 -11.35 16.23 -18.51
C LEU A 152 -10.87 17.50 -17.79
N ASP A 153 -11.64 18.58 -17.88
CA ASP A 153 -11.37 19.84 -17.17
C ASP A 153 -11.40 19.64 -15.66
N ARG A 154 -12.42 18.96 -15.15
CA ARG A 154 -12.52 18.62 -13.73
C ARG A 154 -11.31 17.80 -13.27
N LEU A 155 -10.95 16.76 -14.03
CA LEU A 155 -9.79 15.92 -13.72
C LEU A 155 -8.49 16.73 -13.70
N ALA A 156 -8.32 17.67 -14.64
CA ALA A 156 -7.16 18.54 -14.71
C ALA A 156 -7.08 19.56 -13.56
N GLU A 157 -8.22 20.08 -13.10
CA GLU A 157 -8.28 21.01 -11.97
C GLU A 157 -8.04 20.33 -10.61
N GLU A 158 -8.50 19.09 -10.46
CA GLU A 158 -8.33 18.29 -9.24
C GLU A 158 -6.91 17.73 -9.11
N ALA A 159 -6.28 17.35 -10.23
CA ALA A 159 -4.98 16.68 -10.23
C ALA A 159 -3.88 17.40 -9.41
N PRO A 160 -3.68 18.73 -9.46
CA PRO A 160 -2.67 19.39 -8.63
C PRO A 160 -2.98 19.43 -7.13
N ARG A 161 -4.25 19.23 -6.74
CA ARG A 161 -4.73 19.29 -5.35
C ARG A 161 -4.60 17.95 -4.65
N GLU A 162 -4.66 16.87 -5.41
CA GLU A 162 -4.54 15.50 -4.91
C GLU A 162 -3.16 15.23 -4.27
N ASN A 163 -3.18 14.62 -3.08
CA ASN A 163 -1.96 14.37 -2.33
C ASN A 163 -1.01 13.45 -3.10
N TYR A 164 -1.55 12.45 -3.80
CA TYR A 164 -0.77 11.45 -4.54
C TYR A 164 0.27 12.02 -5.50
N TYR A 165 0.02 13.18 -6.11
CA TYR A 165 0.93 13.80 -7.08
C TYR A 165 1.95 14.75 -6.44
N ARG A 166 1.87 14.97 -5.12
CA ARG A 166 2.77 15.88 -4.39
C ARG A 166 3.96 15.12 -3.80
N LYS A 167 5.09 15.82 -3.64
CA LYS A 167 6.34 15.23 -3.11
C LYS A 167 6.15 14.62 -1.72
N ASP A 168 5.41 15.33 -0.87
CA ASP A 168 5.13 15.03 0.54
C ASP A 168 4.26 13.78 0.76
N TRP A 169 3.61 13.26 -0.29
CA TRP A 169 2.81 12.04 -0.23
C TRP A 169 3.51 10.84 0.44
N ARG A 170 4.78 10.59 0.09
CA ARG A 170 5.60 9.51 0.69
C ARG A 170 6.02 9.84 2.13
N GLY A 171 5.95 11.10 2.52
CA GLY A 171 6.71 11.65 3.64
C GLY A 171 8.19 11.83 3.30
N MET A 172 8.94 12.43 4.22
CA MET A 172 10.38 12.71 4.04
C MET A 172 11.30 11.67 4.69
N LYS A 173 10.73 10.66 5.36
CA LYS A 173 11.51 9.61 6.03
C LYS A 173 12.19 8.75 4.95
N LYS A 174 13.50 8.55 5.11
CA LYS A 174 14.25 7.61 4.27
C LYS A 174 14.12 6.22 4.90
N VAL A 175 13.70 5.25 4.10
CA VAL A 175 13.75 3.83 4.46
C VAL A 175 15.11 3.32 4.04
N PHE A 176 15.95 2.96 5.01
CA PHE A 176 17.25 2.34 4.75
C PHE A 176 17.54 1.27 5.80
N ILE A 177 18.45 0.39 5.45
CA ILE A 177 18.90 -0.68 6.33
C ILE A 177 20.28 -0.26 6.83
N ASP A 178 20.39 -0.04 8.14
CA ASP A 178 21.64 0.39 8.77
C ASP A 178 22.57 -0.80 9.06
N ARG A 179 22.83 -1.61 8.02
CA ARG A 179 23.82 -2.68 8.03
C ARG A 179 24.26 -3.02 6.61
N GLU A 180 25.47 -3.55 6.48
CA GLU A 180 25.91 -4.16 5.23
C GLU A 180 25.03 -5.37 4.89
N LEU A 181 24.68 -5.48 3.61
CA LEU A 181 23.96 -6.63 3.08
C LEU A 181 24.97 -7.74 2.76
N PRO A 182 24.65 -9.01 3.09
CA PRO A 182 25.46 -10.14 2.64
C PRO A 182 25.57 -10.17 1.12
N LEU A 183 26.73 -10.60 0.60
CA LEU A 183 27.00 -10.69 -0.85
C LEU A 183 25.97 -11.52 -1.62
N THR A 184 25.35 -12.52 -0.97
CA THR A 184 24.42 -13.47 -1.61
C THR A 184 22.99 -13.40 -1.07
N ASP A 185 22.68 -12.48 -0.15
CA ASP A 185 21.36 -12.32 0.46
C ASP A 185 21.01 -10.83 0.57
N CYS A 186 20.89 -10.18 -0.59
CA CYS A 186 20.60 -8.76 -0.70
C CYS A 186 19.12 -8.41 -0.54
N TYR A 187 18.26 -9.38 -0.19
CA TYR A 187 16.83 -9.15 0.02
C TYR A 187 16.50 -9.10 1.51
N ILE A 188 16.26 -7.89 2.02
CA ILE A 188 15.69 -7.71 3.35
C ILE A 188 14.44 -6.84 3.24
N ALA A 189 13.37 -7.29 3.86
CA ALA A 189 12.17 -6.51 4.00
C ALA A 189 12.33 -5.48 5.15
N PRO A 190 12.38 -4.16 4.87
CA PRO A 190 12.57 -3.16 5.93
C PRO A 190 11.40 -3.12 6.92
N CYS A 191 10.21 -3.57 6.50
CA CYS A 191 9.06 -3.76 7.38
C CYS A 191 9.31 -4.81 8.48
N VAL A 192 10.07 -5.88 8.20
CA VAL A 192 10.49 -6.89 9.19
C VAL A 192 11.48 -6.27 10.15
N LEU A 193 12.46 -5.50 9.64
CA LEU A 193 13.47 -4.89 10.49
C LEU A 193 12.88 -3.84 11.45
N SER A 194 12.01 -2.98 10.95
CA SER A 194 11.35 -1.95 11.77
C SER A 194 10.34 -2.52 12.78
N CYS A 195 9.93 -3.77 12.65
CA CYS A 195 9.07 -4.43 13.62
C CYS A 195 9.88 -4.82 14.88
N PRO A 196 9.48 -4.38 16.09
CA PRO A 196 10.22 -4.70 17.32
C PRO A 196 10.38 -6.21 17.58
N ILE A 197 9.42 -7.02 17.11
CA ILE A 197 9.42 -8.49 17.26
C ILE A 197 9.89 -9.22 16.00
N ARG A 198 10.42 -8.50 15.00
CA ARG A 198 10.90 -9.05 13.71
C ARG A 198 9.89 -10.01 13.05
N GLN A 199 8.62 -9.63 13.06
CA GLN A 199 7.52 -10.43 12.52
C GLN A 199 7.73 -10.71 11.03
N ASP A 200 7.38 -11.92 10.56
CA ASP A 200 7.53 -12.35 9.16
C ASP A 200 6.43 -11.75 8.25
N ILE A 201 6.48 -10.43 8.11
CA ILE A 201 5.43 -9.61 7.49
C ILE A 201 5.14 -9.97 6.03
N PRO A 202 6.14 -10.08 5.13
CA PRO A 202 5.88 -10.42 3.74
C PRO A 202 5.15 -11.76 3.59
N GLU A 203 5.52 -12.74 4.40
CA GLU A 203 5.01 -14.10 4.26
C GLU A 203 3.57 -14.23 4.78
N TYR A 204 3.23 -13.65 5.95
CA TYR A 204 1.82 -13.71 6.39
C TYR A 204 0.91 -12.88 5.48
N ILE A 205 1.41 -11.82 4.84
CA ILE A 205 0.65 -11.03 3.85
C ILE A 205 0.40 -11.87 2.60
N ARG A 206 1.41 -12.61 2.12
CA ARG A 206 1.25 -13.52 0.98
C ARG A 206 0.19 -14.59 1.29
N LEU A 207 0.34 -15.30 2.42
CA LEU A 207 -0.61 -16.32 2.86
C LEU A 207 -2.03 -15.76 3.01
N ALA A 208 -2.19 -14.58 3.59
CA ALA A 208 -3.49 -13.93 3.70
C ALA A 208 -4.07 -13.53 2.32
N GLY A 209 -3.22 -13.08 1.39
CA GLY A 209 -3.60 -12.78 0.01
C GLY A 209 -4.07 -14.01 -0.77
N ASP A 210 -3.52 -15.18 -0.46
CA ASP A 210 -3.91 -16.47 -1.01
C ASP A 210 -5.14 -17.08 -0.29
N GLY A 211 -5.70 -16.39 0.71
CA GLY A 211 -6.83 -16.86 1.52
C GLY A 211 -6.46 -17.90 2.58
N GLU A 212 -5.17 -18.20 2.75
CA GLU A 212 -4.64 -19.17 3.73
C GLU A 212 -4.53 -18.56 5.14
N TYR A 213 -5.64 -18.04 5.67
CA TYR A 213 -5.66 -17.30 6.94
C TYR A 213 -5.19 -18.12 8.14
N ASP A 214 -5.47 -19.43 8.16
CA ASP A 214 -5.06 -20.31 9.25
C ASP A 214 -3.52 -20.41 9.33
N ARG A 215 -2.86 -20.66 8.19
CA ARG A 215 -1.39 -20.70 8.10
C ARG A 215 -0.75 -19.35 8.36
N ALA A 216 -1.36 -18.27 7.84
CA ALA A 216 -0.90 -16.91 8.11
C ALA A 216 -0.95 -16.60 9.62
N LEU A 217 -2.02 -17.03 10.29
CA LEU A 217 -2.20 -16.83 11.72
C LEU A 217 -1.21 -17.67 12.53
N GLU A 218 -1.00 -18.94 12.18
CA GLU A 218 0.04 -19.78 12.78
C GLU A 218 1.44 -19.16 12.69
N LEU A 219 1.80 -18.63 11.52
CA LEU A 219 3.06 -17.94 11.31
C LEU A 219 3.19 -16.70 12.22
N ILE A 220 2.14 -15.90 12.32
CA ILE A 220 2.10 -14.73 13.20
C ILE A 220 2.35 -15.12 14.67
N TYR A 221 1.75 -16.22 15.12
CA TYR A 221 1.91 -16.69 16.50
C TYR A 221 3.31 -17.21 16.85
N LEU A 222 4.18 -17.45 15.87
CA LEU A 222 5.57 -17.83 16.15
C LEU A 222 6.34 -16.73 16.90
N LYS A 223 5.99 -15.46 16.65
CA LYS A 223 6.66 -14.29 17.27
C LYS A 223 5.71 -13.34 18.00
N ASN A 224 4.40 -13.46 17.78
CA ASN A 224 3.40 -12.56 18.34
C ASN A 224 2.23 -13.34 18.97
N PRO A 225 2.19 -13.45 20.31
CA PRO A 225 1.08 -14.10 21.01
C PRO A 225 -0.21 -13.28 21.02
N LEU A 226 -0.14 -12.00 20.62
CA LEU A 226 -1.23 -11.03 20.78
C LEU A 226 -1.59 -10.35 19.44
N PRO A 227 -1.86 -11.12 18.36
CA PRO A 227 -2.19 -10.55 17.06
C PRO A 227 -3.53 -9.82 17.08
N ASN A 228 -4.49 -10.28 17.90
CA ASN A 228 -5.75 -9.58 18.11
C ASN A 228 -5.53 -8.18 18.71
N ILE A 229 -4.58 -7.99 19.63
CA ILE A 229 -4.25 -6.64 20.14
C ILE A 229 -3.52 -5.82 19.07
N THR A 230 -2.42 -6.38 18.56
CA THR A 230 -1.50 -5.66 17.67
C THR A 230 -2.11 -5.38 16.29
N GLY A 231 -3.20 -6.06 15.91
CA GLY A 231 -4.03 -5.74 14.74
C GLY A 231 -4.92 -4.50 14.94
N HIS A 232 -5.16 -4.07 16.18
CA HIS A 232 -5.96 -2.88 16.48
C HIS A 232 -5.10 -1.67 16.86
N ILE A 233 -4.16 -1.85 17.78
CA ILE A 233 -3.51 -0.71 18.47
C ILE A 233 -2.01 -0.56 18.19
N CYS A 234 -1.42 -1.41 17.35
CA CYS A 234 -0.01 -1.26 16.98
C CYS A 234 0.25 0.08 16.27
N ASP A 235 1.36 0.70 16.62
CA ASP A 235 1.91 1.93 16.04
C ASP A 235 2.53 1.72 14.64
N HIS A 236 2.54 0.47 14.16
CA HIS A 236 2.76 0.07 12.77
C HIS A 236 4.03 0.68 12.12
N GLN A 237 5.15 0.66 12.84
CA GLN A 237 6.47 1.08 12.31
C GLN A 237 6.83 0.41 10.98
N CYS A 238 6.38 -0.83 10.79
CA CYS A 238 6.51 -1.59 9.56
C CYS A 238 5.88 -0.91 8.32
N MET A 239 4.77 -0.19 8.48
CA MET A 239 4.10 0.51 7.37
C MET A 239 4.88 1.76 6.97
N TYR A 240 5.46 2.49 7.93
CA TYR A 240 6.35 3.63 7.64
C TYR A 240 7.67 3.24 6.95
N ASN A 241 8.01 1.95 6.96
CA ASN A 241 9.21 1.39 6.32
C ASN A 241 8.85 0.47 5.14
N CYS A 242 7.61 0.52 4.66
CA CYS A 242 7.19 -0.33 3.55
C CYS A 242 7.78 0.19 2.23
N THR A 243 8.42 -0.68 1.45
CA THR A 243 8.97 -0.33 0.12
C THR A 243 7.89 0.07 -0.89
N ARG A 244 6.61 -0.24 -0.61
CA ARG A 244 5.45 0.16 -1.42
C ARG A 244 5.10 1.64 -1.28
N LEU A 245 5.65 2.33 -0.26
CA LEU A 245 5.54 3.79 -0.11
C LEU A 245 6.05 4.56 -1.33
N ASP A 246 6.95 3.99 -2.11
CA ASP A 246 7.47 4.61 -3.33
C ASP A 246 6.51 4.52 -4.54
N TYR A 247 5.41 3.77 -4.43
CA TYR A 247 4.50 3.46 -5.54
C TYR A 247 3.06 3.88 -5.28
N GLU A 248 2.33 3.15 -4.43
CA GLU A 248 0.91 3.39 -4.11
C GLU A 248 0.62 3.50 -2.61
N GLY A 249 1.65 3.48 -1.78
CA GLY A 249 1.54 3.65 -0.33
C GLY A 249 1.90 2.36 0.40
N ALA A 250 1.92 2.43 1.73
CA ALA A 250 2.21 1.24 2.52
C ALA A 250 1.12 0.19 2.35
N VAL A 251 1.51 -1.09 2.33
CA VAL A 251 0.55 -2.17 2.53
C VAL A 251 -0.12 -1.96 3.90
N GLY A 252 -1.43 -2.24 4.01
CA GLY A 252 -2.17 -2.22 5.28
C GLY A 252 -1.74 -3.36 6.22
N ILE A 253 -0.48 -3.38 6.64
CA ILE A 253 0.17 -4.49 7.36
C ILE A 253 -0.57 -4.81 8.66
N ARG A 254 -1.05 -3.78 9.36
CA ARG A 254 -1.82 -3.92 10.61
C ARG A 254 -3.22 -4.45 10.32
N GLU A 255 -3.89 -3.94 9.28
CA GLU A 255 -5.23 -4.37 8.87
C GLU A 255 -5.23 -5.81 8.36
N VAL A 256 -4.24 -6.21 7.57
CA VAL A 256 -4.05 -7.61 7.15
C VAL A 256 -3.87 -8.50 8.38
N LYS A 257 -3.03 -8.11 9.34
CA LYS A 257 -2.86 -8.86 10.59
C LYS A 257 -4.17 -9.02 11.36
N ARG A 258 -4.99 -7.96 11.40
CA ARG A 258 -6.32 -7.99 12.03
C ARG A 258 -7.25 -8.97 11.30
N ILE A 259 -7.35 -8.86 9.98
CA ILE A 259 -8.15 -9.76 9.15
C ILE A 259 -7.71 -11.22 9.35
N THR A 260 -6.40 -11.47 9.33
CA THR A 260 -5.84 -12.80 9.59
C THR A 260 -6.21 -13.33 10.97
N ALA A 261 -6.16 -12.50 12.02
CA ALA A 261 -6.57 -12.90 13.37
C ALA A 261 -8.09 -13.06 13.53
N GLU A 262 -8.89 -12.38 12.70
CA GLU A 262 -10.35 -12.48 12.68
C GLU A 262 -10.83 -13.73 11.94
N GLN A 263 -10.25 -14.02 10.78
CA GLN A 263 -10.68 -15.10 9.88
C GLN A 263 -9.96 -16.41 10.13
N GLY A 264 -8.70 -16.35 10.57
CA GLY A 264 -7.90 -17.52 10.87
C GLY A 264 -8.50 -18.30 12.05
N LYS A 265 -8.72 -19.59 11.81
CA LYS A 265 -9.12 -20.56 12.81
C LYS A 265 -7.88 -21.38 13.14
N ILE A 266 -7.33 -21.14 14.32
CA ILE A 266 -6.40 -22.13 14.84
C ILE A 266 -7.24 -23.24 15.42
N THR A 267 -7.33 -24.36 14.70
CA THR A 267 -7.44 -25.65 15.36
C THR A 267 -6.21 -25.79 16.22
N TYR A 268 -6.35 -25.42 17.49
CA TYR A 268 -5.51 -25.97 18.54
C TYR A 268 -5.85 -27.44 18.56
N ASP A 269 -5.30 -28.19 17.60
CA ASP A 269 -5.18 -29.61 17.79
C ASP A 269 -4.29 -29.72 19.02
N THR A 270 -4.93 -30.05 20.13
CA THR A 270 -4.32 -30.26 21.44
C THR A 270 -3.21 -31.32 21.36
N LYS A 271 -3.08 -32.00 20.21
CA LYS A 271 -2.00 -32.93 19.88
C LYS A 271 -0.82 -32.31 19.13
N SER A 272 -0.93 -31.17 18.44
CA SER A 272 0.07 -30.87 17.40
C SER A 272 1.30 -30.07 17.83
N ARG A 273 1.28 -29.18 18.85
CA ARG A 273 2.51 -28.40 19.20
C ARG A 273 2.66 -27.93 20.66
N VAL A 274 2.46 -28.82 21.63
CA VAL A 274 3.42 -28.87 22.75
C VAL A 274 4.54 -29.79 22.26
N THR A 275 5.40 -29.26 21.38
CA THR A 275 6.45 -30.04 20.68
C THR A 275 7.54 -30.54 21.63
N THR A 276 7.59 -30.00 22.82
CA THR A 276 8.50 -30.38 23.90
C THR A 276 7.71 -31.12 24.95
N GLU A 277 8.21 -32.27 25.41
CA GLU A 277 7.68 -32.95 26.60
C GLU A 277 7.44 -31.92 27.71
N GLN A 278 6.30 -32.03 28.40
CA GLN A 278 6.01 -31.13 29.52
C GLN A 278 7.15 -31.23 30.53
N LEU A 279 7.79 -30.10 30.80
CA LEU A 279 8.86 -30.00 31.77
C LEU A 279 8.24 -29.98 33.16
N ASP A 280 8.88 -30.67 34.11
CA ASP A 280 8.44 -30.65 35.50
C ASP A 280 8.68 -29.30 36.21
N THR A 281 9.33 -28.36 35.53
CA THR A 281 9.63 -27.03 36.07
C THR A 281 8.38 -26.15 36.07
N LYS A 282 8.05 -25.59 37.25
CA LYS A 282 6.96 -24.64 37.44
C LYS A 282 7.48 -23.21 37.33
N VAL A 283 6.76 -22.36 36.60
CA VAL A 283 7.11 -20.95 36.40
C VAL A 283 5.95 -20.06 36.84
N ALA A 284 6.26 -19.03 37.63
CA ALA A 284 5.30 -18.00 38.03
C ALA A 284 5.56 -16.72 37.22
N VAL A 285 4.51 -16.17 36.60
CA VAL A 285 4.52 -14.87 35.92
C VAL A 285 3.65 -13.91 36.72
N ILE A 286 4.19 -12.76 37.11
CA ILE A 286 3.45 -11.75 37.88
C ILE A 286 2.92 -10.67 36.94
N GLY A 287 1.60 -10.53 36.88
CA GLY A 287 0.86 -9.60 36.02
C GLY A 287 0.37 -10.25 34.72
N ALA A 288 -0.93 -10.15 34.46
CA ALA A 288 -1.58 -10.61 33.24
C ALA A 288 -1.76 -9.50 32.19
N GLY A 289 -0.85 -8.51 32.16
CA GLY A 289 -0.76 -7.54 31.07
C GLY A 289 -0.10 -8.13 29.81
N PRO A 290 0.00 -7.36 28.70
CA PRO A 290 0.57 -7.86 27.44
C PRO A 290 1.94 -8.52 27.57
N SER A 291 2.84 -7.95 28.38
CA SER A 291 4.17 -8.50 28.61
C SER A 291 4.12 -9.86 29.33
N GLY A 292 3.31 -9.98 30.39
CA GLY A 292 3.16 -11.21 31.16
C GLY A 292 2.47 -12.30 30.36
N LEU A 293 1.39 -11.98 29.65
CA LEU A 293 0.70 -12.91 28.76
C LEU A 293 1.61 -13.41 27.63
N SER A 294 2.47 -12.53 27.08
CA SER A 294 3.46 -12.91 26.06
C SER A 294 4.51 -13.87 26.62
N ALA A 295 5.09 -13.55 27.78
CA ALA A 295 6.05 -14.44 28.44
C ALA A 295 5.43 -15.80 28.75
N ALA A 296 4.21 -15.80 29.30
CA ALA A 296 3.48 -17.02 29.65
C ALA A 296 3.20 -17.90 28.43
N TYR A 297 2.81 -17.31 27.29
CA TYR A 297 2.59 -18.03 26.04
C TYR A 297 3.85 -18.79 25.58
N PHE A 298 4.99 -18.10 25.49
CA PHE A 298 6.22 -18.71 24.99
C PHE A 298 6.82 -19.73 25.95
N LEU A 299 6.73 -19.48 27.26
CA LEU A 299 7.13 -20.46 28.29
C LEU A 299 6.27 -21.73 28.22
N ALA A 300 4.95 -21.60 28.07
CA ALA A 300 4.07 -22.76 27.92
C ALA A 300 4.36 -23.53 26.62
N LYS A 301 4.59 -22.82 25.51
CA LYS A 301 5.01 -23.43 24.23
C LYS A 301 6.35 -24.18 24.33
N ALA A 302 7.25 -23.72 25.19
CA ALA A 302 8.52 -24.39 25.49
C ALA A 302 8.39 -25.57 26.48
N GLY A 303 7.18 -25.87 26.97
CA GLY A 303 6.90 -27.03 27.83
C GLY A 303 6.85 -26.73 29.33
N PHE A 304 7.05 -25.49 29.77
CA PHE A 304 7.00 -25.14 31.20
C PHE A 304 5.56 -25.14 31.74
N ARG A 305 5.39 -25.50 33.02
CA ARG A 305 4.11 -25.36 33.73
C ARG A 305 3.98 -23.93 34.26
N VAL A 306 3.28 -23.08 33.52
CA VAL A 306 3.19 -21.64 33.81
C VAL A 306 1.91 -21.28 34.57
N THR A 307 2.07 -20.55 35.67
CA THR A 307 1.00 -19.85 36.38
C THR A 307 1.20 -18.35 36.28
N VAL A 308 0.19 -17.63 35.81
CA VAL A 308 0.13 -16.17 35.80
C VAL A 308 -0.66 -15.69 37.01
N PHE A 309 -0.09 -14.80 37.82
CA PHE A 309 -0.76 -14.19 38.97
C PHE A 309 -1.15 -12.74 38.63
N GLU A 310 -2.43 -12.40 38.70
CA GLU A 310 -2.93 -11.05 38.43
C GLU A 310 -3.63 -10.48 39.67
N LYS A 311 -3.36 -9.19 39.92
CA LYS A 311 -3.93 -8.46 41.05
C LYS A 311 -5.41 -8.12 40.78
N GLN A 312 -5.73 -7.74 39.56
CA GLN A 312 -7.06 -7.30 39.16
C GLN A 312 -8.02 -8.47 38.89
N ASP A 313 -9.32 -8.19 38.79
CA ASP A 313 -10.35 -9.21 38.57
C ASP A 313 -10.26 -9.88 37.19
N SER A 314 -9.80 -9.14 36.18
CA SER A 314 -9.70 -9.58 34.79
C SER A 314 -8.27 -9.45 34.26
N PRO A 315 -7.79 -10.42 33.46
CA PRO A 315 -6.51 -10.29 32.79
C PRO A 315 -6.53 -9.19 31.71
N GLY A 316 -5.35 -8.88 31.17
CA GLY A 316 -5.09 -7.92 30.09
C GLY A 316 -4.47 -6.60 30.57
N GLY A 317 -4.56 -6.24 31.85
CA GLY A 317 -3.93 -5.01 32.35
C GLY A 317 -4.40 -3.77 31.57
N VAL A 318 -3.47 -2.95 31.06
CA VAL A 318 -3.78 -1.66 30.40
C VAL A 318 -4.79 -1.81 29.24
N ILE A 319 -4.70 -2.89 28.45
CA ILE A 319 -5.64 -3.08 27.32
C ILE A 319 -7.08 -3.30 27.77
N THR A 320 -7.30 -3.86 28.96
CA THR A 320 -8.63 -4.13 29.52
C THR A 320 -9.15 -2.96 30.34
N TYR A 321 -8.28 -2.32 31.12
CA TYR A 321 -8.69 -1.33 32.13
C TYR A 321 -8.57 0.13 31.68
N VAL A 322 -7.77 0.41 30.63
CA VAL A 322 -7.44 1.80 30.25
C VAL A 322 -7.85 2.12 28.83
N LEU A 323 -7.70 1.17 27.89
CA LEU A 323 -8.00 1.44 26.49
C LEU A 323 -9.50 1.46 26.21
N PRO A 324 -10.00 2.48 25.47
CA PRO A 324 -11.42 2.57 25.16
C PRO A 324 -11.83 1.60 24.05
N ASN A 325 -13.07 1.13 24.10
CA ASN A 325 -13.63 0.13 23.16
C ASN A 325 -13.57 0.55 21.69
N PHE A 326 -13.59 1.85 21.38
CA PHE A 326 -13.48 2.31 19.99
C PHE A 326 -12.07 2.12 19.40
N ARG A 327 -11.03 1.92 20.24
CA ARG A 327 -9.68 1.58 19.78
C ARG A 327 -9.44 0.08 19.70
N ILE A 328 -10.00 -0.69 20.63
CA ILE A 328 -9.90 -2.14 20.66
C ILE A 328 -11.21 -2.71 21.22
N PRO A 329 -11.94 -3.55 20.46
CA PRO A 329 -13.17 -4.13 20.96
C PRO A 329 -12.87 -5.18 22.05
N ALA A 330 -13.75 -5.29 23.04
CA ALA A 330 -13.63 -6.28 24.11
C ALA A 330 -13.49 -7.73 23.57
N SER A 331 -14.17 -8.03 22.46
CA SER A 331 -14.08 -9.34 21.79
C SER A 331 -12.67 -9.69 21.29
N ALA A 332 -11.85 -8.69 20.91
CA ALA A 332 -10.46 -8.92 20.53
C ALA A 332 -9.60 -9.32 21.74
N ILE A 333 -9.94 -8.78 22.92
CA ILE A 333 -9.27 -9.10 24.18
C ILE A 333 -9.68 -10.51 24.65
N GLU A 334 -10.96 -10.84 24.58
CA GLU A 334 -11.49 -12.16 24.97
C GLU A 334 -10.86 -13.31 24.18
N LYS A 335 -10.63 -13.12 22.87
CA LYS A 335 -9.95 -14.12 22.02
C LYS A 335 -8.57 -14.51 22.53
N ILE A 336 -7.85 -13.58 23.16
CA ILE A 336 -6.53 -13.85 23.75
C ILE A 336 -6.66 -14.74 24.96
N PHE A 337 -7.66 -14.50 25.81
CA PHE A 337 -7.88 -15.33 26.98
C PHE A 337 -8.31 -16.73 26.58
N LEU A 338 -9.16 -16.86 25.55
CA LEU A 338 -9.49 -18.18 25.00
C LEU A 338 -8.22 -18.92 24.53
N LEU A 339 -7.33 -18.22 23.83
CA LEU A 339 -6.04 -18.74 23.39
C LEU A 339 -5.19 -19.27 24.56
N LEU A 340 -5.05 -18.46 25.60
CA LEU A 340 -4.13 -18.70 26.70
C LEU A 340 -4.68 -19.69 27.73
N LYS A 341 -6.01 -19.80 27.86
CA LYS A 341 -6.65 -20.79 28.74
C LYS A 341 -6.23 -22.23 28.43
N HIS A 342 -5.92 -22.52 27.17
CA HIS A 342 -5.45 -23.86 26.77
C HIS A 342 -3.97 -24.11 27.07
N LEU A 343 -3.21 -23.07 27.46
CA LEU A 343 -1.75 -23.12 27.58
C LEU A 343 -1.25 -22.80 28.99
N VAL A 344 -1.92 -21.92 29.73
CA VAL A 344 -1.43 -21.40 31.01
C VAL A 344 -2.55 -21.30 32.05
N TRP A 345 -2.17 -21.46 33.33
CA TRP A 345 -3.09 -21.22 34.44
C TRP A 345 -3.03 -19.75 34.86
N ILE A 346 -4.18 -19.09 35.04
CA ILE A 346 -4.23 -17.68 35.46
C ILE A 346 -4.98 -17.60 36.79
N SER A 347 -4.32 -17.06 37.81
CA SER A 347 -4.81 -16.91 39.18
C SER A 347 -5.01 -15.43 39.51
N ASN A 348 -6.24 -15.05 39.87
CA ASN A 348 -6.61 -13.67 40.20
C ASN A 348 -7.08 -13.56 41.65
N SER A 349 -6.84 -12.41 42.29
CA SER A 349 -7.20 -12.13 43.70
C SER A 349 -8.69 -12.30 44.03
N GLY A 350 -9.58 -12.27 43.03
CA GLY A 350 -11.04 -12.38 43.19
C GLY A 350 -11.71 -13.47 42.33
N TYR A 351 -10.94 -14.27 41.58
CA TYR A 351 -11.48 -15.24 40.63
C TYR A 351 -10.69 -16.56 40.70
N GLN A 352 -10.99 -17.39 41.72
CA GLN A 352 -10.73 -18.83 41.62
C GLN A 352 -11.83 -19.45 40.75
N LYS A 353 -11.69 -19.37 39.42
CA LYS A 353 -12.43 -20.27 38.54
C LYS A 353 -11.50 -21.36 38.05
N ASN A 354 -11.71 -22.57 38.57
CA ASN A 354 -11.36 -23.79 37.88
C ASN A 354 -12.15 -23.79 36.57
N PHE A 355 -11.48 -23.54 35.45
CA PHE A 355 -11.99 -23.88 34.14
C PHE A 355 -11.31 -25.17 33.74
N LEU A 356 -11.85 -26.28 34.26
CA LEU A 356 -11.59 -27.64 33.77
C LEU A 356 -12.22 -27.82 32.40
#